data_AF-A0A938VJR4-F1
#
_entry.id   AF-A0A938VJR4-F1
#
_cell.length_a   1.000
_cell.length_b   1.000
_cell.length_c   1.000
_cell.angle_alpha   90.00
_cell.angle_beta   90.00
_cell.angle_gamma   90.00
#
_symmetry.space_group_name_H-M   'P 1'
#
loop_
_entity.id
_entity.type
_entity.pdbx_description
1 polymer ?
#
loop_
_entity_poly.entity_id
_entity_poly.type
_entity_poly.pdbx_seq_one_letter_code
_entity_poly.pdbx_strand_id
1 'polypeptide(L)'
;MDAIAAIEEDYKQNYVDYYGENGQKIDQAVAEIQAIYDRTVFHEQKIDPTTYPDNLGHMNSPGCFRCHGGTHLNAENEAIRLECNLCHSIPVVAGAQDFLVNIEISSGPEPESHLNPNWISLHNQAVGPSCSNCHSVSDPGGTSNTSFCSNSACHGNVYTFAGFDAPALREILKAQLPPPEPALEIPTLTGDPTFDNYIGVLFAVKCTGCHTEGDTAPDGLDLSSYEASMEGGDNGAVIMPGNAEESILIQVQSGAHFKTFTSDELEIVKQWIDLGAPR
;
A
#
# COMPACT_ATOMS: atom_id res chain seq x y z
N MET A 1 -12.74 10.73 42.87
CA MET A 1 -12.56 11.90 43.76
C MET A 1 -11.13 12.03 44.28
N ASP A 2 -10.54 10.97 44.83
CA ASP A 2 -9.17 11.01 45.40
C ASP A 2 -8.10 11.46 44.39
N ALA A 3 -8.19 11.02 43.12
CA ALA A 3 -7.27 11.45 42.07
C ALA A 3 -7.35 12.96 41.76
N ILE A 4 -8.53 13.56 41.86
CA ILE A 4 -8.72 15.01 41.66
C ILE A 4 -8.21 15.77 42.90
N ALA A 5 -8.46 15.23 44.11
CA ALA A 5 -7.93 15.79 45.34
C ALA A 5 -6.39 15.80 45.38
N ALA A 6 -5.75 14.80 44.76
CA ALA A 6 -4.29 14.71 44.67
C ALA A 6 -3.65 15.85 43.85
N ILE A 7 -4.41 16.61 43.05
CA ILE A 7 -3.90 17.79 42.33
C ILE A 7 -3.37 18.83 43.32
N GLU A 8 -4.07 19.06 44.44
CA GLU A 8 -3.62 20.03 45.44
C GLU A 8 -2.29 19.59 46.07
N GLU A 9 -2.15 18.29 46.34
CA GLU A 9 -0.93 17.71 46.89
C GLU A 9 0.25 17.77 45.91
N ASP A 10 0.00 17.55 44.62
CA ASP A 10 1.00 17.73 43.56
C ASP A 10 1.50 19.18 43.52
N TYR A 11 0.60 20.17 43.63
CA TYR A 11 0.99 21.58 43.70
C TYR A 11 1.75 21.93 44.98
N LYS A 12 1.40 21.33 46.12
CA LYS A 12 2.15 21.48 47.37
C LYS A 12 3.57 20.92 47.28
N GLN A 13 3.78 19.85 46.52
CA GLN A 13 5.08 19.16 46.42
C GLN A 13 5.96 19.72 45.30
N ASN A 14 5.40 19.95 44.12
CA ASN A 14 6.15 20.25 42.90
C ASN A 14 6.10 21.74 42.51
N TYR A 15 5.16 22.51 43.06
CA TYR A 15 4.94 23.92 42.74
C TYR A 15 4.79 24.80 43.99
N VAL A 16 5.67 24.58 44.97
CA VAL A 16 5.62 25.18 46.33
C VAL A 16 5.42 26.70 46.32
N ASP A 17 6.23 27.43 45.54
CA ASP A 17 6.18 28.90 45.48
C ASP A 17 4.84 29.40 44.93
N TYR A 18 4.35 28.75 43.87
CA TYR A 18 3.06 29.08 43.27
C TYR A 18 1.90 28.75 44.20
N TYR A 19 1.97 27.61 44.90
CA TYR A 19 0.98 27.21 45.90
C TYR A 19 0.96 28.15 47.10
N GLY A 20 2.12 28.63 47.55
CA GLY A 20 2.21 29.62 48.64
C GLY A 20 1.43 30.91 48.36
N GLU A 21 1.42 31.35 47.09
CA GLU A 21 0.71 32.56 46.66
C GLU A 21 -0.75 32.30 46.22
N ASN A 22 -1.07 31.10 45.74
CA ASN A 22 -2.34 30.79 45.08
C ASN A 22 -3.10 29.59 45.68
N GLY A 23 -2.71 29.09 46.85
CA GLY A 23 -3.26 27.88 47.45
C GLY A 23 -4.79 27.88 47.55
N GLN A 24 -5.40 29.01 47.93
CA GLN A 24 -6.85 29.14 47.97
C GLN A 24 -7.52 29.01 46.59
N LYS A 25 -6.88 29.52 45.53
CA LYS A 25 -7.40 29.37 44.16
C LYS A 25 -7.27 27.92 43.68
N ILE A 26 -6.20 27.22 44.08
CA ILE A 26 -5.96 25.82 43.74
C ILE A 26 -7.00 24.94 44.44
N ASP A 27 -7.23 25.14 45.74
CA ASP A 27 -8.28 24.46 46.50
C ASP A 27 -9.68 24.69 45.88
N GLN A 28 -10.01 25.94 45.55
CA GLN A 28 -11.26 26.27 44.85
C GLN A 28 -11.38 25.61 43.48
N ALA A 29 -10.29 25.55 42.71
CA ALA A 29 -10.27 24.86 41.42
C ALA A 29 -10.47 23.36 41.58
N VAL A 30 -9.83 22.73 42.56
CA VAL A 30 -9.99 21.30 42.87
C VAL A 30 -11.45 21.00 43.27
N ALA A 31 -12.04 21.82 44.14
CA ALA A 31 -13.44 21.67 44.54
C ALA A 31 -14.41 21.85 43.35
N GLU A 32 -14.16 22.81 42.46
CA GLU A 32 -14.99 22.98 41.27
C GLU A 32 -14.82 21.82 40.27
N ILE A 33 -13.61 21.29 40.08
CA ILE A 33 -13.37 20.12 39.23
C ILE A 33 -14.10 18.89 39.79
N GLN A 34 -14.09 18.69 41.11
CA GLN A 34 -14.86 17.64 41.78
C GLN A 34 -16.37 17.84 41.54
N ALA A 35 -16.88 19.06 41.70
CA ALA A 35 -18.29 19.36 41.46
C ALA A 35 -18.69 19.21 39.99
N ILE A 36 -17.80 19.54 39.04
CA ILE A 36 -18.01 19.27 37.61
C ILE A 36 -18.06 17.75 37.39
N TYR A 37 -17.09 17.00 37.91
CA TYR A 37 -17.04 15.54 37.77
C TYR A 37 -18.33 14.88 38.27
N ASP A 38 -18.82 15.24 39.46
CA ASP A 38 -20.08 14.72 40.01
C ASP A 38 -21.31 15.06 39.17
N ARG A 39 -21.30 16.20 38.45
CA ARG A 39 -22.41 16.62 37.58
C ARG A 39 -22.36 16.00 36.19
N THR A 40 -21.17 15.66 35.70
CA THR A 40 -20.95 15.19 34.33
C THR A 40 -20.70 13.68 34.25
N VAL A 41 -20.41 13.02 35.37
CA VAL A 41 -20.22 11.57 35.46
C VAL A 41 -21.36 10.94 36.24
N PHE A 42 -22.24 10.24 35.53
CA PHE A 42 -23.38 9.54 36.10
C PHE A 42 -22.94 8.17 36.64
N HIS A 43 -22.50 8.14 37.89
CA HIS A 43 -21.96 6.94 38.55
C HIS A 43 -22.92 5.73 38.50
N GLU A 44 -24.23 5.96 38.57
CA GLU A 44 -25.26 4.91 38.48
C GLU A 44 -25.35 4.29 37.09
N GLN A 45 -25.01 5.04 36.04
CA GLN A 45 -24.97 4.53 34.67
C GLN A 45 -23.76 3.62 34.44
N LYS A 46 -22.79 3.60 35.38
CA LYS A 46 -21.53 2.85 35.28
C LYS A 46 -20.78 3.16 33.97
N ILE A 47 -20.90 4.41 33.52
CA ILE A 47 -20.17 4.94 32.37
C ILE A 47 -18.93 5.65 32.89
N ASP A 48 -17.79 5.25 32.35
CA ASP A 48 -16.48 5.84 32.58
C ASP A 48 -15.79 6.11 31.23
N PRO A 49 -14.61 6.77 31.22
CA PRO A 49 -13.87 7.05 29.97
C PRO A 49 -13.46 5.81 29.15
N THR A 50 -13.61 4.59 29.69
CA THR A 50 -13.35 3.33 28.98
C THR A 50 -14.62 2.67 28.42
N THR A 51 -15.80 3.18 28.77
CA THR A 51 -17.08 2.56 28.43
C THR A 51 -17.42 2.64 26.94
N TYR A 52 -17.06 3.75 26.29
CA TYR A 52 -17.26 3.92 24.84
C TYR A 52 -15.91 3.90 24.13
N PRO A 53 -15.64 2.91 23.27
CA PRO A 53 -14.40 2.87 22.53
C PRO A 53 -14.32 4.04 21.55
N ASP A 54 -13.13 4.67 21.49
CA ASP A 54 -12.80 5.59 20.41
C ASP A 54 -12.60 4.80 19.12
N ASN A 55 -13.46 5.07 18.13
CA ASN A 55 -13.48 4.38 16.84
C ASN A 55 -12.79 5.20 15.73
N LEU A 56 -12.04 6.27 16.08
CA LEU A 56 -11.30 7.07 15.11
C LEU A 56 -10.19 6.29 14.38
N GLY A 57 -9.75 5.16 14.95
CA GLY A 57 -8.78 4.26 14.34
C GLY A 57 -8.95 2.82 14.79
N HIS A 58 -7.99 1.97 14.41
CA HIS A 58 -8.05 0.53 14.65
C HIS A 58 -6.96 0.01 15.61
N MET A 59 -6.34 0.89 16.41
CA MET A 59 -5.25 0.52 17.34
C MET A 59 -5.77 -0.03 18.66
N ASN A 60 -6.77 0.63 19.25
CA ASN A 60 -7.32 0.30 20.57
C ASN A 60 -8.78 -0.16 20.53
N SER A 61 -9.42 -0.06 19.37
CA SER A 61 -10.79 -0.50 19.12
C SER A 61 -10.92 -0.97 17.66
N PRO A 62 -12.01 -1.66 17.29
CA PRO A 62 -12.18 -2.11 15.91
C PRO A 62 -12.44 -0.98 14.91
N GLY A 63 -12.84 0.22 15.35
CA GLY A 63 -13.03 1.36 14.45
C GLY A 63 -13.88 1.05 13.22
N CYS A 64 -13.35 1.36 12.05
CA CYS A 64 -13.95 1.05 10.74
C CYS A 64 -14.08 -0.46 10.47
N PHE A 65 -13.17 -1.30 11.01
CA PHE A 65 -13.18 -2.75 10.82
C PHE A 65 -14.39 -3.44 11.46
N ARG A 66 -15.18 -2.73 12.28
CA ARG A 66 -16.52 -3.19 12.69
C ARG A 66 -17.41 -3.59 11.50
N CYS A 67 -17.23 -2.92 10.36
CA CYS A 67 -17.93 -3.21 9.10
C CYS A 67 -16.95 -3.65 8.00
N HIS A 68 -15.76 -3.04 7.95
CA HIS A 68 -14.78 -3.32 6.92
C HIS A 68 -13.84 -4.48 7.27
N GLY A 69 -14.05 -5.24 8.35
CA GLY A 69 -13.10 -6.27 8.81
C GLY A 69 -13.02 -7.55 7.97
N GLY A 70 -13.64 -7.59 6.77
CA GLY A 70 -13.63 -8.75 5.88
C GLY A 70 -14.60 -9.88 6.25
N THR A 71 -15.31 -9.78 7.37
CA THR A 71 -16.21 -10.84 7.87
C THR A 71 -17.68 -10.64 7.52
N HIS A 72 -18.05 -9.45 7.01
CA HIS A 72 -19.41 -9.15 6.53
C HIS A 72 -19.47 -9.36 5.03
N LEU A 73 -19.95 -10.53 4.63
CA LEU A 73 -20.03 -10.94 3.24
C LEU A 73 -21.46 -10.84 2.70
N ASN A 74 -21.61 -10.46 1.44
CA ASN A 74 -22.86 -10.63 0.69
C ASN A 74 -23.07 -12.09 0.23
N ALA A 75 -24.11 -12.34 -0.58
CA ALA A 75 -24.44 -13.69 -1.05
C ALA A 75 -23.38 -14.26 -2.01
N GLU A 76 -22.61 -13.39 -2.65
CA GLU A 76 -21.52 -13.68 -3.58
C GLU A 76 -20.16 -13.86 -2.86
N ASN A 77 -20.14 -13.78 -1.52
CA ASN A 77 -18.95 -13.79 -0.67
C ASN A 77 -18.02 -12.59 -0.86
N GLU A 78 -18.56 -11.42 -1.19
CA GLU A 78 -17.82 -10.16 -1.29
C GLU A 78 -17.92 -9.38 0.03
N ALA A 79 -16.78 -8.99 0.60
CA ALA A 79 -16.75 -8.14 1.78
C ALA A 79 -17.05 -6.67 1.44
N ILE A 80 -17.41 -5.90 2.47
CA ILE A 80 -17.23 -4.45 2.41
C ILE A 80 -15.72 -4.17 2.29
N ARG A 81 -15.33 -3.55 1.17
CA ARG A 81 -13.95 -3.29 0.74
C ARG A 81 -13.02 -2.87 1.90
N LEU A 82 -11.85 -3.51 2.03
CA LEU A 82 -10.93 -3.39 3.18
C LEU A 82 -9.51 -2.96 2.75
N GLU A 83 -9.36 -1.88 2.00
CA GLU A 83 -8.02 -1.34 1.72
C GLU A 83 -7.61 -0.36 2.81
N CYS A 84 -6.35 -0.46 3.25
CA CYS A 84 -5.80 0.43 4.27
C CYS A 84 -5.88 1.91 3.85
N ASN A 85 -5.84 2.18 2.54
CA ASN A 85 -5.89 3.54 2.00
C ASN A 85 -7.30 4.13 1.87
N LEU A 86 -8.38 3.39 2.18
CA LEU A 86 -9.74 3.93 2.13
C LEU A 86 -10.01 4.99 3.21
N CYS A 87 -9.39 4.82 4.38
CA CYS A 87 -9.62 5.70 5.53
C CYS A 87 -8.54 6.78 5.65
N HIS A 88 -7.29 6.45 5.34
CA HIS A 88 -6.15 7.35 5.42
C HIS A 88 -5.06 6.94 4.44
N SER A 89 -4.16 7.84 4.04
CA SER A 89 -2.95 7.45 3.30
C SER A 89 -2.09 6.51 4.15
N ILE A 90 -1.50 5.48 3.55
CA ILE A 90 -0.65 4.52 4.28
C ILE A 90 0.55 5.28 4.87
N PRO A 91 0.78 5.21 6.19
CA PRO A 91 1.87 5.94 6.82
C PRO A 91 3.23 5.38 6.41
N VAL A 92 4.19 6.28 6.18
CA VAL A 92 5.60 5.91 5.97
C VAL A 92 6.27 5.75 7.33
N VAL A 93 6.95 4.62 7.54
CA VAL A 93 7.73 4.38 8.77
C VAL A 93 9.08 5.08 8.63
N ALA A 94 9.40 5.95 9.59
CA ALA A 94 10.68 6.64 9.67
C ALA A 94 11.36 6.40 11.02
N GLY A 95 12.69 6.30 10.99
CA GLY A 95 13.54 6.33 12.16
C GLY A 95 13.62 7.72 12.78
N ALA A 96 14.12 7.79 14.02
CA ALA A 96 14.16 9.02 14.80
C ALA A 96 15.00 10.17 14.20
N GLN A 97 15.87 9.86 13.21
CA GLN A 97 16.73 10.84 12.54
C GLN A 97 16.32 11.08 11.07
N ASP A 98 15.26 10.43 10.60
CA ASP A 98 14.84 10.51 9.21
C ASP A 98 13.96 11.76 9.02
N PHE A 99 14.30 12.56 8.02
CA PHE A 99 13.50 13.71 7.63
C PHE A 99 12.56 13.29 6.49
N LEU A 100 11.30 13.02 6.81
CA LEU A 100 10.29 12.66 5.81
C LEU A 100 9.70 13.92 5.16
N VAL A 101 10.01 14.12 3.88
CA VAL A 101 9.42 15.17 3.03
C VAL A 101 8.42 14.64 2.01
N ASN A 102 8.31 13.31 1.90
CA ASN A 102 7.47 12.65 0.92
C ASN A 102 6.31 11.93 1.62
N ILE A 103 5.09 12.20 1.15
CA ILE A 103 3.91 11.41 1.47
C ILE A 103 3.70 10.46 0.29
N GLU A 104 3.64 9.16 0.57
CA GLU A 104 3.34 8.16 -0.45
C GLU A 104 1.86 8.28 -0.83
N ILE A 105 1.60 8.79 -2.04
CA ILE A 105 0.29 8.73 -2.67
C ILE A 105 0.38 7.60 -3.68
N SER A 106 -0.28 6.48 -3.38
CA SER A 106 -0.42 5.38 -4.32
C SER A 106 -1.01 5.93 -5.61
N SER A 107 -0.19 5.98 -6.65
CA SER A 107 -0.49 6.51 -7.96
C SER A 107 -0.03 5.48 -8.97
N GLY A 108 -0.94 5.08 -9.88
CA GLY A 108 -0.70 4.02 -10.84
C GLY A 108 -1.97 3.25 -11.18
N PRO A 109 -1.94 2.44 -12.25
CA PRO A 109 -3.06 1.59 -12.62
C PRO A 109 -3.26 0.49 -11.56
N GLU A 110 -4.50 0.31 -11.12
CA GLU A 110 -4.90 -0.79 -10.25
C GLU A 110 -5.18 -2.04 -11.10
N PRO A 111 -4.48 -3.17 -10.88
CA PRO A 111 -4.77 -4.41 -11.62
C PRO A 111 -6.17 -4.94 -11.32
N GLU A 112 -6.78 -5.66 -12.27
CA GLU A 112 -8.13 -6.22 -12.08
C GLU A 112 -8.24 -7.12 -10.85
N SER A 113 -7.18 -7.87 -10.51
CA SER A 113 -7.12 -8.68 -9.29
C SER A 113 -7.32 -7.87 -8.01
N HIS A 114 -6.91 -6.60 -7.99
CA HIS A 114 -7.00 -5.70 -6.84
C HIS A 114 -8.39 -5.07 -6.68
N LEU A 115 -9.22 -5.10 -7.73
CA LEU A 115 -10.62 -4.66 -7.68
C LEU A 115 -11.51 -5.63 -6.89
N ASN A 116 -11.05 -6.86 -6.63
CA ASN A 116 -11.76 -7.79 -5.78
C ASN A 116 -11.88 -7.22 -4.34
N PRO A 117 -13.09 -7.06 -3.78
CA PRO A 117 -13.26 -6.49 -2.43
C PRO A 117 -12.58 -7.27 -1.30
N ASN A 118 -12.26 -8.54 -1.53
CA ASN A 118 -11.56 -9.42 -0.61
C ASN A 118 -10.04 -9.48 -0.85
N TRP A 119 -9.52 -8.74 -1.84
CA TRP A 119 -8.13 -8.85 -2.28
C TRP A 119 -7.13 -8.74 -1.13
N ILE A 120 -7.34 -7.80 -0.21
CA ILE A 120 -6.43 -7.60 0.94
C ILE A 120 -6.26 -8.87 1.80
N SER A 121 -7.28 -9.72 1.89
CA SER A 121 -7.26 -10.98 2.66
C SER A 121 -6.61 -12.13 1.89
N LEU A 122 -6.46 -11.97 0.57
CA LEU A 122 -6.04 -13.00 -0.38
C LEU A 122 -4.65 -12.76 -0.95
N HIS A 123 -4.24 -11.49 -1.09
CA HIS A 123 -3.07 -11.10 -1.87
C HIS A 123 -1.77 -11.76 -1.38
N ASN A 124 -1.65 -12.05 -0.09
CA ASN A 124 -0.48 -12.74 0.48
C ASN A 124 -0.29 -14.18 -0.04
N GLN A 125 -1.34 -14.79 -0.59
CA GLN A 125 -1.34 -16.10 -1.23
C GLN A 125 -1.30 -16.00 -2.76
N ALA A 126 -1.43 -14.80 -3.31
CA ALA A 126 -1.47 -14.50 -4.73
C ALA A 126 -0.28 -13.62 -5.15
N VAL A 127 0.92 -13.95 -4.64
CA VAL A 127 2.17 -13.27 -5.01
C VAL A 127 2.81 -13.99 -6.18
N GLY A 128 2.98 -13.28 -7.30
CA GLY A 128 3.60 -13.77 -8.53
C GLY A 128 4.75 -12.88 -9.01
N PRO A 129 5.46 -13.30 -10.08
CA PRO A 129 6.54 -12.53 -10.69
C PRO A 129 6.13 -11.10 -11.10
N SER A 130 4.91 -10.93 -11.64
CA SER A 130 4.42 -9.63 -12.10
C SER A 130 4.20 -8.61 -10.97
N CYS A 131 4.01 -9.03 -9.72
CA CYS A 131 3.78 -8.11 -8.60
C CYS A 131 4.91 -7.08 -8.45
N SER A 132 6.14 -7.51 -8.71
CA SER A 132 7.34 -6.66 -8.69
C SER A 132 7.37 -5.56 -9.77
N ASN A 133 6.39 -5.56 -10.68
CA ASN A 133 6.24 -4.52 -11.69
C ASN A 133 5.55 -3.26 -11.14
N CYS A 134 4.76 -3.39 -10.08
CA CYS A 134 4.02 -2.26 -9.50
C CYS A 134 4.57 -1.84 -8.13
N HIS A 135 4.92 -2.81 -7.27
CA HIS A 135 5.46 -2.52 -5.94
C HIS A 135 6.56 -3.51 -5.55
N SER A 136 7.36 -3.16 -4.55
CA SER A 136 8.38 -4.08 -4.03
C SER A 136 7.73 -5.30 -3.36
N VAL A 137 8.34 -6.47 -3.56
CA VAL A 137 7.90 -7.76 -2.99
C VAL A 137 8.96 -8.45 -2.15
N SER A 138 10.05 -7.73 -1.84
CA SER A 138 11.14 -8.25 -1.02
C SER A 138 10.74 -8.40 0.44
N ASP A 139 11.31 -9.41 1.11
CA ASP A 139 11.13 -9.65 2.57
C ASP A 139 9.65 -9.68 3.02
N PRO A 140 8.79 -10.52 2.40
CA PRO A 140 7.36 -10.51 2.70
C PRO A 140 7.05 -10.95 4.13
N GLY A 141 6.30 -10.12 4.86
CA GLY A 141 5.98 -10.31 6.28
C GLY A 141 7.10 -9.89 7.23
N GLY A 142 8.21 -9.35 6.69
CA GLY A 142 9.30 -8.81 7.48
C GLY A 142 8.96 -7.49 8.16
N THR A 143 9.91 -6.99 8.95
CA THR A 143 9.82 -5.70 9.66
C THR A 143 11.01 -4.80 9.34
N SER A 144 11.69 -5.05 8.23
CA SER A 144 12.91 -4.33 7.85
C SER A 144 12.64 -2.92 7.33
N ASN A 145 11.37 -2.60 7.00
CA ASN A 145 10.96 -1.33 6.37
C ASN A 145 11.69 -1.04 5.06
N THR A 146 12.13 -2.08 4.36
CA THR A 146 12.85 -1.95 3.07
C THR A 146 11.93 -2.10 1.87
N SER A 147 10.69 -2.52 2.08
CA SER A 147 9.71 -2.78 1.05
C SER A 147 8.29 -2.57 1.60
N PHE A 148 7.30 -2.51 0.72
CA PHE A 148 5.90 -2.52 1.14
C PHE A 148 5.56 -3.79 1.93
N CYS A 149 6.05 -4.94 1.47
CA CYS A 149 5.81 -6.23 2.08
C CYS A 149 6.57 -6.46 3.40
N SER A 150 7.58 -5.63 3.71
CA SER A 150 8.37 -5.67 4.96
C SER A 150 8.11 -4.49 5.90
N ASN A 151 6.96 -3.82 5.74
CA ASN A 151 6.57 -2.67 6.53
C ASN A 151 6.18 -3.08 7.96
N SER A 152 6.96 -2.63 8.95
CA SER A 152 6.75 -2.94 10.36
C SER A 152 5.51 -2.28 10.97
N ALA A 153 4.95 -1.24 10.34
CA ALA A 153 3.67 -0.65 10.73
C ALA A 153 2.47 -1.40 10.13
N CYS A 154 2.67 -2.23 9.10
CA CYS A 154 1.59 -2.95 8.44
C CYS A 154 1.81 -4.47 8.45
N HIS A 155 2.58 -5.00 7.51
CA HIS A 155 2.79 -6.44 7.33
C HIS A 155 3.54 -7.11 8.49
N GLY A 156 4.28 -6.32 9.28
CA GLY A 156 4.92 -6.74 10.51
C GLY A 156 4.02 -6.74 11.76
N ASN A 157 2.75 -6.33 11.62
CA ASN A 157 1.82 -6.19 12.74
C ASN A 157 0.68 -7.22 12.71
N VAL A 158 0.09 -7.43 13.88
CA VAL A 158 -1.15 -8.19 14.03
C VAL A 158 -2.32 -7.21 14.01
N TYR A 159 -3.19 -7.34 13.01
CA TYR A 159 -4.42 -6.57 12.93
C TYR A 159 -5.54 -7.25 13.72
N THR A 160 -5.52 -7.09 15.04
CA THR A 160 -6.45 -7.73 16.01
C THR A 160 -7.93 -7.67 15.63
N PHE A 161 -8.33 -6.58 14.95
CA PHE A 161 -9.73 -6.32 14.60
C PHE A 161 -10.09 -6.62 13.14
N ALA A 162 -9.10 -6.95 12.30
CA ALA A 162 -9.34 -7.39 10.93
C ALA A 162 -9.42 -8.92 10.88
N GLY A 163 -10.31 -9.46 10.04
CA GLY A 163 -10.54 -10.91 9.92
C GLY A 163 -9.46 -11.68 9.15
N PHE A 164 -8.24 -11.16 9.01
CA PHE A 164 -7.18 -11.77 8.19
C PHE A 164 -6.73 -13.16 8.69
N ASP A 165 -6.97 -13.47 9.96
CA ASP A 165 -6.68 -14.74 10.59
C ASP A 165 -7.89 -15.67 10.80
N ALA A 166 -9.10 -15.24 10.40
CA ALA A 166 -10.32 -16.00 10.59
C ALA A 166 -10.33 -17.30 9.75
N PRO A 167 -10.30 -18.50 10.37
CA PRO A 167 -10.16 -19.76 9.63
C PRO A 167 -11.34 -20.07 8.71
N ALA A 168 -12.57 -19.79 9.16
CA ALA A 168 -13.76 -20.00 8.34
C ALA A 168 -13.80 -19.07 7.12
N LEU A 169 -13.35 -17.82 7.29
CA LEU A 169 -13.27 -16.86 6.19
C LEU A 169 -12.27 -17.31 5.12
N ARG A 170 -11.11 -17.85 5.53
CA ARG A 170 -10.10 -18.36 4.59
C ARG A 170 -10.66 -19.47 3.70
N GLU A 171 -11.43 -20.40 4.25
CA GLU A 171 -12.04 -21.47 3.45
C GLU A 171 -13.09 -20.93 2.46
N ILE A 172 -13.87 -19.92 2.85
CA ILE A 172 -14.85 -19.27 1.96
C ILE A 172 -14.14 -18.56 0.80
N LEU A 173 -13.09 -17.81 1.10
CA LEU A 173 -12.42 -16.96 0.11
C LEU A 173 -11.43 -17.73 -0.79
N LYS A 174 -11.05 -18.95 -0.43
CA LYS A 174 -10.07 -19.76 -1.17
C LYS A 174 -10.41 -19.92 -2.65
N ALA A 175 -11.70 -20.03 -2.99
CA ALA A 175 -12.16 -20.16 -4.37
C ALA A 175 -11.98 -18.88 -5.20
N GLN A 176 -11.76 -17.73 -4.56
CA GLN A 176 -11.53 -16.44 -5.22
C GLN A 176 -10.03 -16.15 -5.45
N LEU A 177 -9.12 -17.03 -5.00
CA LEU A 177 -7.71 -16.87 -5.30
C LEU A 177 -7.48 -16.97 -6.81
N PRO A 178 -6.72 -16.03 -7.42
CA PRO A 178 -6.32 -16.18 -8.80
C PRO A 178 -5.40 -17.40 -8.93
N PRO A 179 -5.36 -18.04 -10.12
CA PRO A 179 -4.41 -19.11 -10.38
C PRO A 179 -2.97 -18.57 -10.20
N PRO A 180 -2.02 -19.41 -9.75
CA PRO A 180 -0.62 -19.01 -9.65
C PRO A 180 -0.10 -18.53 -11.01
N GLU A 181 0.56 -17.38 -11.01
CA GLU A 181 1.15 -16.83 -12.22
C GLU A 181 2.31 -17.73 -12.70
N PRO A 182 2.41 -18.02 -14.01
CA PRO A 182 3.56 -18.71 -14.57
C PRO A 182 4.84 -17.88 -14.36
N ALA A 183 5.92 -18.51 -13.91
CA ALA A 183 7.23 -17.87 -13.91
C ALA A 183 7.75 -17.75 -15.34
N LEU A 184 7.61 -16.57 -15.94
CA LEU A 184 8.30 -16.22 -17.18
C LEU A 184 9.70 -15.72 -16.82
N GLU A 185 10.71 -16.53 -17.10
CA GLU A 185 12.12 -16.13 -17.00
C GLU A 185 12.57 -15.48 -18.31
N ILE A 186 13.23 -14.33 -18.22
CA ILE A 186 13.85 -13.69 -19.39
C ILE A 186 15.00 -14.59 -19.84
N PRO A 187 14.99 -15.11 -21.09
CA PRO A 187 16.03 -16.02 -21.56
C PRO A 187 17.38 -15.30 -21.62
N THR A 188 18.48 -16.04 -21.53
CA THR A 188 19.79 -15.48 -21.87
C THR A 188 19.84 -15.23 -23.37
N LEU A 189 20.16 -14.01 -23.79
CA LEU A 189 20.28 -13.68 -25.21
C LEU A 189 21.36 -14.54 -25.88
N THR A 190 20.99 -15.19 -26.98
CA THR A 190 21.92 -15.94 -27.84
C THR A 190 21.85 -15.42 -29.28
N GLY A 191 22.95 -14.88 -29.79
CA GLY A 191 22.99 -14.26 -31.12
C GLY A 191 22.46 -12.83 -31.11
N ASP A 192 22.02 -12.36 -32.27
CA ASP A 192 21.41 -11.03 -32.40
C ASP A 192 20.00 -11.04 -31.76
N PRO A 193 19.60 -9.95 -31.07
CA PRO A 193 18.28 -9.89 -30.46
C PRO A 193 17.21 -9.77 -31.54
N THR A 194 16.12 -10.51 -31.36
CA THR A 194 14.90 -10.43 -32.16
C THR A 194 13.68 -10.40 -31.23
N PHE A 195 12.51 -10.09 -31.78
CA PHE A 195 11.26 -10.12 -31.03
C PHE A 195 10.96 -11.51 -30.50
N ASP A 196 11.02 -12.52 -31.36
CA ASP A 196 10.65 -13.90 -31.05
C ASP A 196 11.67 -14.58 -30.11
N ASN A 197 12.94 -14.13 -30.09
CA ASN A 197 13.98 -14.79 -29.28
C ASN A 197 14.21 -14.18 -27.88
N TYR A 198 13.91 -12.89 -27.69
CA TYR A 198 14.26 -12.18 -26.46
C TYR A 198 13.34 -11.00 -26.18
N ILE A 199 13.15 -10.07 -27.13
CA ILE A 199 12.49 -8.78 -26.87
C ILE A 199 11.01 -8.97 -26.51
N GLY A 200 10.30 -9.87 -27.18
CA GLY A 200 8.91 -10.17 -26.87
C GLY A 200 8.73 -10.74 -25.45
N VAL A 201 9.64 -11.62 -25.01
CA VAL A 201 9.62 -12.15 -23.63
C VAL A 201 9.96 -11.04 -22.63
N LEU A 202 10.93 -10.18 -22.94
CA LEU A 202 11.28 -9.04 -22.10
C LEU A 202 10.09 -8.09 -21.91
N PHE A 203 9.38 -7.75 -23.00
CA PHE A 203 8.18 -6.91 -22.94
C PHE A 203 7.04 -7.59 -22.20
N ALA A 204 6.81 -8.89 -22.45
CA ALA A 204 5.82 -9.68 -21.71
C ALA A 204 6.06 -9.59 -20.20
N VAL A 205 7.30 -9.77 -19.75
CA VAL A 205 7.66 -9.77 -18.33
C VAL A 205 7.59 -8.36 -17.71
N LYS A 206 8.01 -7.31 -18.43
CA LYS A 206 8.25 -5.99 -17.82
C LYS A 206 7.25 -4.90 -18.20
N CYS A 207 6.55 -5.05 -19.31
CA CYS A 207 5.78 -3.97 -19.93
C CYS A 207 4.30 -4.30 -20.05
N THR A 208 3.94 -5.54 -20.40
CA THR A 208 2.54 -5.91 -20.69
C THR A 208 1.61 -5.90 -19.48
N GLY A 209 2.14 -5.79 -18.25
CA GLY A 209 1.32 -5.55 -17.06
C GLY A 209 0.55 -4.22 -17.12
N CYS A 210 1.06 -3.23 -17.85
CA CYS A 210 0.41 -1.93 -18.07
C CYS A 210 0.15 -1.62 -19.55
N HIS A 211 1.01 -2.11 -20.46
CA HIS A 211 0.94 -1.87 -21.90
C HIS A 211 0.46 -3.12 -22.64
N THR A 212 -0.84 -3.37 -22.56
CA THR A 212 -1.54 -4.50 -23.19
C THR A 212 -2.79 -3.99 -23.91
N GLU A 213 -3.41 -4.80 -24.75
CA GLU A 213 -4.68 -4.46 -25.40
C GLU A 213 -5.74 -4.02 -24.38
N GLY A 214 -6.34 -2.83 -24.58
CA GLY A 214 -7.50 -2.33 -23.83
C GLY A 214 -7.42 -0.87 -23.40
N ASP A 215 -8.55 -0.33 -22.93
CA ASP A 215 -8.73 1.10 -22.59
C ASP A 215 -7.92 1.57 -21.37
N THR A 216 -7.33 0.66 -20.61
CA THR A 216 -6.54 0.97 -19.41
C THR A 216 -5.06 1.15 -19.70
N ALA A 217 -4.61 0.84 -20.92
CA ALA A 217 -3.21 1.01 -21.30
C ALA A 217 -2.86 2.50 -21.42
N PRO A 218 -1.81 2.98 -20.72
CA PRO A 218 -1.37 4.36 -20.85
C PRO A 218 -1.04 4.69 -22.31
N ASP A 219 -1.61 5.78 -22.82
CA ASP A 219 -1.49 6.23 -24.21
C ASP A 219 -1.87 5.17 -25.25
N GLY A 220 -2.74 4.22 -24.91
CA GLY A 220 -3.22 3.17 -25.83
C GLY A 220 -2.13 2.22 -26.34
N LEU A 221 -0.94 2.21 -25.71
CA LEU A 221 0.20 1.43 -26.18
C LEU A 221 0.07 -0.06 -25.77
N ASP A 222 0.12 -0.95 -26.77
CA ASP A 222 0.15 -2.40 -26.59
C ASP A 222 1.51 -2.99 -27.01
N LEU A 223 2.17 -3.67 -26.06
CA LEU A 223 3.47 -4.34 -26.26
C LEU A 223 3.36 -5.87 -26.19
N SER A 224 2.15 -6.42 -26.27
CA SER A 224 1.87 -7.86 -26.15
C SER A 224 2.26 -8.67 -27.40
N SER A 225 2.41 -8.01 -28.54
CA SER A 225 2.79 -8.61 -29.82
C SER A 225 3.75 -7.75 -30.62
N TYR A 226 4.43 -8.36 -31.59
CA TYR A 226 5.34 -7.64 -32.49
C TYR A 226 4.57 -6.59 -33.29
N GLU A 227 3.45 -6.99 -33.87
CA GLU A 227 2.61 -6.13 -34.69
C GLU A 227 2.11 -4.91 -33.90
N ALA A 228 1.59 -5.11 -32.68
CA ALA A 228 1.13 -4.02 -31.83
C ALA A 228 2.28 -3.10 -31.38
N SER A 229 3.43 -3.67 -31.00
CA SER A 229 4.61 -2.89 -30.59
C SER A 229 5.09 -1.96 -31.71
N MET A 230 4.99 -2.40 -32.97
CA MET A 230 5.37 -1.64 -34.14
C MET A 230 4.31 -0.64 -34.62
N GLU A 231 3.04 -0.87 -34.30
CA GLU A 231 1.94 0.08 -34.55
C GLU A 231 2.07 1.33 -33.67
N GLY A 232 2.44 1.15 -32.41
CA GLY A 232 2.60 2.23 -31.43
C GLY A 232 1.35 2.46 -30.58
N GLY A 233 1.23 3.67 -30.04
CA GLY A 233 0.07 4.06 -29.23
C GLY A 233 -0.70 5.24 -29.84
N ASP A 234 -1.56 5.87 -29.06
CA ASP A 234 -2.38 7.03 -29.44
C ASP A 234 -1.56 8.21 -29.97
N ASN A 235 -0.30 8.33 -29.50
CA ASN A 235 0.64 9.37 -29.90
C ASN A 235 1.54 8.96 -31.09
N GLY A 236 1.30 7.81 -31.70
CA GLY A 236 2.04 7.26 -32.84
C GLY A 236 3.11 6.24 -32.45
N ALA A 237 4.04 6.01 -33.38
CA ALA A 237 5.06 4.98 -33.25
C ALA A 237 6.00 5.26 -32.07
N VAL A 238 6.19 4.26 -31.21
CA VAL A 238 7.13 4.32 -30.07
C VAL A 238 8.50 3.69 -30.38
N ILE A 239 8.56 2.89 -31.44
CA ILE A 239 9.77 2.21 -31.93
C ILE A 239 10.03 2.70 -33.36
N MET A 240 11.23 3.21 -33.60
CA MET A 240 11.71 3.62 -34.92
C MET A 240 12.80 2.65 -35.39
N PRO A 241 12.48 1.67 -36.25
CA PRO A 241 13.46 0.73 -36.77
C PRO A 241 14.68 1.42 -37.39
N GLY A 242 15.87 1.02 -36.96
CA GLY A 242 17.15 1.58 -37.39
C GLY A 242 17.55 2.86 -36.68
N ASN A 243 16.77 3.34 -35.70
CA ASN A 243 17.08 4.55 -34.94
C ASN A 243 16.60 4.45 -33.49
N ALA A 244 17.42 3.83 -32.64
CA ALA A 244 17.14 3.74 -31.21
C ALA A 244 17.12 5.10 -30.50
N GLU A 245 17.92 6.07 -30.93
CA GLU A 245 18.02 7.40 -30.30
C GLU A 245 16.70 8.20 -30.40
N GLU A 246 16.04 8.13 -31.55
CA GLU A 246 14.76 8.80 -31.79
C GLU A 246 13.53 7.95 -31.36
N SER A 247 13.75 6.72 -30.91
CA SER A 247 12.66 5.86 -30.43
C SER A 247 12.16 6.31 -29.06
N ILE A 248 10.88 6.68 -28.95
CA ILE A 248 10.24 7.09 -27.69
C ILE A 248 10.40 6.04 -26.59
N LEU A 249 10.34 4.75 -26.93
CA LEU A 249 10.59 3.66 -25.99
C LEU A 249 11.92 3.84 -25.24
N ILE A 250 13.00 4.19 -25.95
CA ILE A 250 14.33 4.40 -25.37
C ILE A 250 14.38 5.66 -24.53
N GLN A 251 13.73 6.74 -24.99
CA GLN A 251 13.68 8.01 -24.26
C GLN A 251 12.96 7.86 -22.92
N VAL A 252 11.81 7.18 -22.89
CA VAL A 252 11.03 6.91 -21.67
C VAL A 252 11.82 6.01 -20.72
N GLN A 253 12.41 4.93 -21.22
CA GLN A 253 13.17 3.98 -20.40
C GLN A 253 14.51 4.54 -19.89
N SER A 254 15.02 5.61 -20.50
CA SER A 254 16.18 6.37 -20.01
C SER A 254 15.80 7.42 -18.96
N GLY A 255 14.50 7.67 -18.75
CA GLY A 255 13.96 8.63 -17.80
C GLY A 255 13.29 7.97 -16.59
N ALA A 256 12.36 8.70 -15.96
CA ALA A 256 11.56 8.19 -14.86
C ALA A 256 10.34 7.42 -15.40
N HIS A 257 10.25 6.14 -15.04
CA HIS A 257 9.13 5.26 -15.39
C HIS A 257 8.89 4.27 -14.24
N PHE A 258 7.65 3.78 -14.07
CA PHE A 258 7.31 2.84 -12.98
C PHE A 258 8.16 1.57 -13.00
N LYS A 259 8.50 1.09 -14.20
CA LYS A 259 9.41 -0.04 -14.42
C LYS A 259 10.46 0.33 -15.46
N THR A 260 11.72 0.20 -15.09
CA THR A 260 12.84 0.42 -16.00
C THR A 260 13.54 -0.89 -16.36
N PHE A 261 14.10 -0.93 -17.57
CA PHE A 261 15.08 -1.94 -17.95
C PHE A 261 16.35 -1.81 -17.09
N THR A 262 17.04 -2.92 -16.90
CA THR A 262 18.44 -2.87 -16.47
C THR A 262 19.29 -2.21 -17.54
N SER A 263 20.50 -1.77 -17.20
CA SER A 263 21.40 -1.18 -18.20
C SER A 263 21.71 -2.14 -19.35
N ASP A 264 21.86 -3.44 -19.06
CA ASP A 264 22.13 -4.47 -20.07
C ASP A 264 20.90 -4.73 -20.95
N GLU A 265 19.71 -4.83 -20.36
CA GLU A 265 18.45 -5.01 -21.10
C GLU A 265 18.19 -3.80 -22.03
N LEU A 266 18.39 -2.58 -21.54
CA LEU A 266 18.20 -1.37 -22.33
C LEU A 266 19.15 -1.33 -23.54
N GLU A 267 20.40 -1.76 -23.36
CA GLU A 267 21.37 -1.82 -24.46
C GLU A 267 20.98 -2.87 -25.50
N ILE A 268 20.48 -4.03 -25.07
CA ILE A 268 19.96 -5.07 -25.96
C ILE A 268 18.76 -4.55 -26.77
N VAL A 269 17.85 -3.80 -26.13
CA VAL A 269 16.69 -3.20 -26.82
C VAL A 269 17.14 -2.17 -27.85
N LYS A 270 18.13 -1.31 -27.53
CA LYS A 270 18.71 -0.37 -28.50
C LYS A 270 19.32 -1.10 -29.70
N GLN A 271 20.13 -2.13 -29.44
CA GLN A 271 20.73 -2.94 -30.49
C GLN A 271 19.66 -3.56 -31.40
N TRP A 272 18.59 -4.12 -30.82
CA TRP A 272 17.47 -4.66 -31.58
C TRP A 272 16.82 -3.61 -32.49
N ILE A 273 16.54 -2.41 -31.96
CA ILE A 273 15.96 -1.33 -32.75
C ILE A 273 16.91 -0.93 -33.87
N ASP A 274 18.21 -0.73 -33.60
CA ASP A 274 19.21 -0.31 -34.59
C ASP A 274 19.43 -1.36 -35.69
N LEU A 275 19.20 -2.65 -35.40
CA LEU A 275 19.17 -3.74 -36.39
C LEU A 275 17.91 -3.73 -37.27
N GLY A 276 17.02 -2.76 -37.09
CA GLY A 276 15.77 -2.65 -37.83
C GLY A 276 14.59 -3.36 -37.15
N ALA A 277 14.67 -3.58 -35.84
CA ALA A 277 13.66 -4.26 -35.04
C ALA A 277 13.23 -5.63 -35.63
N PRO A 278 14.17 -6.56 -35.92
CA PRO A 278 13.83 -7.84 -36.53
C PRO A 278 12.93 -8.68 -35.60
N ARG A 279 11.98 -9.40 -36.22
CA ARG A 279 11.14 -10.37 -35.52
C ARG A 279 11.93 -11.61 -35.13
#